data_AF-A0A9C8HYC0-F1
#
_entry.id   AF-A0A9C8HYC0-F1
#
_cell.length_a   1.000
_cell.length_b   1.000
_cell.length_c   1.000
_cell.angle_alpha   90.00
_cell.angle_beta   90.00
_cell.angle_gamma   90.00
#
_symmetry.space_group_name_H-M   'P 1'
#
loop_
_entity.id
_entity.type
_entity.pdbx_description
1 polymer ?
#
loop_
_entity_poly.entity_id
_entity_poly.type
_entity_poly.pdbx_seq_one_letter_code
_entity_poly.pdbx_strand_id
1 'polypeptide(L)'
;MHDVKIWVEGGMDQLVPKEDEYPSVIHQSIRYSLFAGGKRIRPFLVYLSQGLYSNDFNRILPVACAVEMVHTYSLIHDDLPAMDNDDLRRGKPTNHKVFGDAVATLAGDALLTMVFEVLPRKLSENKFDPRSILDFMILFARDIGIEGLVGGQVVDI
;
A
#
# COMPACT_ATOMS: atom_id res chain seq x y z
N MET A 1 9.20 3.74 -16.28
CA MET A 1 9.27 3.51 -14.82
C MET A 1 9.35 4.83 -14.03
N HIS A 2 10.11 5.84 -14.48
CA HIS A 2 10.17 7.15 -13.81
C HIS A 2 8.80 7.82 -13.69
N ASP A 3 8.03 7.91 -14.80
CA ASP A 3 6.72 8.56 -14.79
C ASP A 3 5.69 7.84 -13.90
N VAL A 4 5.69 6.50 -13.92
CA VAL A 4 4.82 5.69 -13.05
C VAL A 4 5.07 5.98 -11.58
N LYS A 5 6.33 6.15 -11.18
CA LYS A 5 6.67 6.50 -9.81
C LYS A 5 6.03 7.85 -9.42
N ILE A 6 6.15 8.87 -10.27
CA ILE A 6 5.58 10.20 -10.02
C ILE A 6 4.06 10.12 -9.90
N TRP A 7 3.39 9.43 -10.82
CA TRP A 7 1.94 9.30 -10.79
C TRP A 7 1.44 8.56 -9.56
N VAL A 8 2.11 7.48 -9.17
CA VAL A 8 1.73 6.66 -8.02
C VAL A 8 1.97 7.43 -6.72
N GLU A 9 3.08 8.16 -6.60
CA GLU A 9 3.36 9.00 -5.43
C GLU A 9 2.34 10.15 -5.31
N GLY A 10 2.00 10.82 -6.42
CA GLY A 10 0.92 11.82 -6.43
C GLY A 10 -0.45 11.23 -6.11
N GLY A 11 -0.76 10.04 -6.62
CA GLY A 11 -2.00 9.32 -6.31
C GLY A 11 -2.08 8.95 -4.83
N MET A 12 -1.03 8.35 -4.26
CA MET A 12 -1.00 8.00 -2.84
C MET A 12 -1.15 9.24 -1.95
N ASP A 13 -0.53 10.38 -2.30
CA ASP A 13 -0.67 11.62 -1.53
C ASP A 13 -2.11 12.17 -1.47
N GLN A 14 -2.93 11.84 -2.48
CA GLN A 14 -4.34 12.18 -2.52
C GLN A 14 -5.23 11.16 -1.80
N LEU A 15 -4.76 9.92 -1.63
CA LEU A 15 -5.54 8.83 -1.05
C LEU A 15 -5.31 8.68 0.46
N VAL A 16 -4.16 9.15 0.98
CA VAL A 16 -3.88 9.09 2.42
C VAL A 16 -4.13 10.44 3.10
N PRO A 17 -4.54 10.43 4.39
CA PRO A 17 -4.74 11.66 5.17
C PRO A 17 -3.52 12.58 5.16
N LYS A 18 -3.77 13.87 5.37
CA LYS A 18 -2.67 14.84 5.50
C LYS A 18 -2.00 14.70 6.87
N GLU A 19 -0.71 15.03 6.90
CA GLU A 19 0.17 14.80 8.07
C GLU A 19 -0.19 15.62 9.31
N ASP A 20 -0.94 16.71 9.12
CA ASP A 20 -1.38 17.65 10.14
C ASP A 20 -2.82 17.39 10.63
N GLU A 21 -3.56 16.49 9.96
CA GLU A 21 -4.91 16.10 10.40
C GLU A 21 -4.88 15.25 11.68
N TYR A 22 -5.84 15.45 12.58
CA TYR A 22 -5.92 14.68 13.82
C TYR A 22 -6.49 13.26 13.57
N PRO A 23 -5.94 12.19 14.17
CA PRO A 23 -4.72 12.17 14.98
C PRO A 23 -3.43 12.17 14.14
N SER A 24 -2.61 13.21 14.28
CA SER A 24 -1.49 13.46 13.35
C SER A 24 -0.36 12.44 13.39
N VAL A 25 -0.12 11.83 14.56
CA VAL A 25 0.97 10.86 14.74
C VAL A 25 0.84 9.63 13.82
N ILE A 26 -0.39 9.13 13.64
CA ILE A 26 -0.63 7.96 12.78
C ILE A 26 -0.52 8.35 11.30
N HIS A 27 -0.97 9.55 10.92
CA HIS A 27 -0.81 10.04 9.55
C HIS A 27 0.66 10.26 9.20
N GLN A 28 1.43 10.84 10.11
CA GLN A 28 2.88 11.00 9.97
C GLN A 28 3.59 9.65 9.85
N SER A 29 3.21 8.67 10.68
CA SER A 29 3.78 7.32 10.62
C SER A 29 3.49 6.61 9.29
N ILE A 30 2.23 6.65 8.81
CA ILE A 30 1.85 6.09 7.51
C ILE A 30 2.67 6.73 6.39
N ARG A 31 2.68 8.07 6.35
CA ARG A 31 3.33 8.84 5.29
C ARG A 31 4.85 8.64 5.31
N TYR A 32 5.47 8.52 6.49
CA TYR A 32 6.89 8.27 6.64
C TYR A 32 7.33 7.04 5.83
N SER A 33 6.69 5.89 6.07
CA SER A 33 7.03 4.65 5.37
C SER A 33 6.61 4.67 3.90
N LEU A 34 5.41 5.18 3.61
CA LEU A 34 4.85 5.19 2.26
C LEU A 34 5.70 6.04 1.29
N PHE A 35 6.24 7.16 1.77
CA PHE A 35 7.08 8.08 1.00
C PHE A 35 8.58 7.97 1.33
N ALA A 36 9.02 6.94 2.06
CA ALA A 36 10.43 6.69 2.35
C ALA A 36 11.29 6.45 1.09
N GLY A 37 10.65 6.26 -0.06
CA GLY A 37 11.24 5.99 -1.36
C GLY A 37 10.80 4.62 -1.88
N GLY A 38 11.54 4.08 -2.86
CA GLY A 38 11.27 2.75 -3.41
C GLY A 38 11.31 2.72 -4.92
N LYS A 39 11.44 1.49 -5.46
CA LYS A 39 11.48 1.26 -6.90
C LYS A 39 10.09 1.26 -7.54
N ARG A 40 9.02 1.12 -6.73
CA ARG A 40 7.62 1.03 -7.17
C ARG A 40 7.41 -0.05 -8.25
N ILE A 41 8.04 -1.21 -8.05
CA ILE A 41 7.98 -2.33 -9.00
C ILE A 41 6.54 -2.84 -9.14
N ARG A 42 5.81 -3.01 -8.03
CA ARG A 42 4.44 -3.54 -8.08
C ARG A 42 3.48 -2.58 -8.80
N PRO A 43 3.47 -1.26 -8.53
CA PRO A 43 2.76 -0.29 -9.36
C PRO A 43 3.16 -0.34 -10.84
N PHE A 44 4.46 -0.46 -11.13
CA PHE A 44 4.92 -0.57 -12.51
C PHE A 44 4.35 -1.81 -13.22
N LEU A 45 4.27 -2.95 -12.54
CA LEU A 45 3.63 -4.15 -13.07
C LEU A 45 2.14 -3.93 -13.34
N VAL A 46 1.40 -3.26 -12.44
CA VAL A 46 -0.01 -2.90 -12.67
C VAL A 46 -0.18 -2.07 -13.94
N TYR A 47 0.67 -1.06 -14.15
CA TYR A 47 0.64 -0.24 -15.36
C TYR A 47 1.00 -1.04 -16.62
N LEU A 48 2.00 -1.92 -16.55
CA LEU A 48 2.33 -2.80 -17.68
C LEU A 48 1.15 -3.71 -18.04
N SER A 49 0.49 -4.31 -17.04
CA SER A 49 -0.71 -5.13 -17.25
C SER A 49 -1.84 -4.33 -17.90
N GLN A 50 -2.10 -3.09 -17.44
CA GLN A 50 -3.10 -2.22 -18.06
C GLN A 50 -2.75 -1.93 -19.51
N GLY A 51 -1.49 -1.65 -19.82
CA GLY A 51 -1.01 -1.35 -21.17
C GLY A 51 -1.21 -2.48 -22.19
N LEU A 52 -1.42 -3.72 -21.73
CA LEU A 52 -1.78 -4.84 -22.60
C LEU A 52 -3.22 -4.75 -23.14
N TYR A 53 -4.10 -4.04 -22.44
CA TYR A 53 -5.53 -3.96 -22.75
C TYR A 53 -5.99 -2.55 -23.14
N SER A 54 -5.40 -1.51 -22.55
CA SER A 54 -5.80 -0.11 -22.73
C SER A 54 -4.68 0.86 -22.35
N ASN A 55 -4.63 2.00 -23.04
CA ASN A 55 -3.73 3.11 -22.71
C ASN A 55 -4.33 4.12 -21.70
N ASP A 56 -5.52 3.84 -21.16
CA ASP A 56 -6.13 4.65 -20.12
C ASP A 56 -5.57 4.27 -18.75
N PHE A 57 -4.40 4.82 -18.44
CA PHE A 57 -3.69 4.54 -17.20
C PHE A 57 -4.26 5.28 -15.98
N ASN A 58 -5.00 6.37 -16.19
CA ASN A 58 -5.62 7.11 -15.08
C ASN A 58 -6.67 6.24 -14.37
N ARG A 59 -7.38 5.40 -15.12
CA ARG A 59 -8.38 4.48 -14.56
C ARG A 59 -7.78 3.44 -13.62
N ILE A 60 -6.52 3.04 -13.81
CA ILE A 60 -5.86 2.00 -13.00
C ILE A 60 -5.00 2.54 -11.85
N LEU A 61 -4.77 3.86 -11.80
CA LEU A 61 -3.98 4.50 -10.74
C LEU A 61 -4.40 4.07 -9.32
N PRO A 62 -5.70 3.98 -8.96
CA PRO A 62 -6.10 3.53 -7.62
C PRO A 62 -5.62 2.12 -7.27
N VAL A 63 -5.60 1.20 -8.24
CA VAL A 63 -5.10 -0.18 -8.05
C VAL A 63 -3.59 -0.16 -7.81
N ALA A 64 -2.86 0.64 -8.60
CA ALA A 64 -1.42 0.78 -8.44
C ALA A 64 -1.05 1.35 -7.06
N CYS A 65 -1.78 2.36 -6.58
CA CYS A 65 -1.62 2.90 -5.24
C CYS A 65 -1.95 1.86 -4.16
N ALA A 66 -3.09 1.17 -4.29
CA ALA A 66 -3.51 0.15 -3.33
C ALA A 66 -2.48 -0.98 -3.15
N VAL A 67 -1.90 -1.46 -4.25
CA VAL A 67 -0.86 -2.50 -4.21
C VAL A 67 0.39 -2.01 -3.49
N GLU A 68 0.78 -0.74 -3.67
CA GLU A 68 1.94 -0.19 -2.96
C GLU A 68 1.63 0.12 -1.49
N MET A 69 0.40 0.50 -1.15
CA MET A 69 -0.07 0.63 0.24
C MET A 69 -0.03 -0.72 0.95
N VAL A 70 -0.51 -1.79 0.30
CA VAL A 70 -0.39 -3.17 0.77
C VAL A 70 1.07 -3.55 1.01
N HIS A 71 1.91 -3.32 0.01
CA HIS A 71 3.34 -3.60 0.15
C HIS A 71 3.97 -2.82 1.31
N THR A 72 3.60 -1.55 1.48
CA THR A 72 4.15 -0.71 2.54
C THR A 72 3.72 -1.18 3.92
N TYR A 73 2.45 -1.57 4.12
CA TYR A 73 2.06 -2.11 5.42
C TYR A 73 2.85 -3.37 5.76
N SER A 74 3.02 -4.30 4.79
CA SER A 74 3.73 -5.55 5.05
C SER A 74 5.15 -5.28 5.55
N LEU A 75 5.86 -4.34 4.91
CA LEU A 75 7.19 -3.94 5.34
C LEU A 75 7.22 -3.28 6.73
N ILE A 76 6.20 -2.47 7.08
CA ILE A 76 6.13 -1.88 8.42
C ILE A 76 6.02 -2.96 9.49
N HIS A 77 5.18 -3.98 9.25
CA HIS A 77 4.98 -5.09 10.18
C HIS A 77 6.19 -6.03 10.21
N ASP A 78 6.79 -6.33 9.05
CA ASP A 78 8.00 -7.16 8.95
C ASP A 78 9.18 -6.53 9.72
N ASP A 79 9.29 -5.20 9.69
CA ASP A 79 10.36 -4.50 10.42
C ASP A 79 10.20 -4.57 11.96
N LEU A 80 9.05 -4.98 12.51
CA LEU A 80 8.81 -4.96 13.96
C LEU A 80 9.73 -5.93 14.72
N PRO A 81 9.98 -5.69 16.03
CA PRO A 81 10.82 -6.57 16.85
C PRO A 81 10.37 -8.04 16.93
N ALA A 82 9.07 -8.28 16.73
CA ALA A 82 8.50 -9.63 16.74
C ALA A 82 8.66 -10.39 15.42
N MET A 83 9.15 -9.71 14.37
CA MET A 83 9.34 -10.23 13.02
C MET A 83 10.84 -10.15 12.70
N ASP A 84 11.28 -9.33 11.74
CA ASP A 84 12.69 -9.25 11.34
C ASP A 84 13.53 -8.40 12.31
N ASN A 85 12.89 -7.56 13.12
CA ASN A 85 13.54 -6.64 14.05
C ASN A 85 14.58 -5.72 13.37
N ASP A 86 14.25 -5.23 12.17
CA ASP A 86 15.12 -4.39 11.37
C ASP A 86 15.19 -2.96 11.91
N ASP A 87 16.41 -2.47 12.19
CA ASP A 87 16.62 -1.07 12.61
C ASP A 87 16.60 -0.08 11.43
N LEU A 88 16.95 -0.54 10.23
CA LEU A 88 17.11 0.30 9.04
C LEU A 88 16.46 -0.34 7.81
N ARG A 89 15.73 0.47 7.04
CA ARG A 89 15.24 0.13 5.71
C ARG A 89 15.69 1.15 4.69
N ARG A 90 16.42 0.68 3.67
CA ARG A 90 16.98 1.53 2.59
C ARG A 90 17.82 2.70 3.12
N GLY A 91 18.57 2.45 4.20
CA GLY A 91 19.45 3.45 4.83
C GLY A 91 18.73 4.49 5.71
N LYS A 92 17.43 4.32 5.97
CA LYS A 92 16.65 5.15 6.92
C LYS A 92 16.17 4.31 8.10
N PRO A 93 15.98 4.88 9.30
CA PRO A 93 15.33 4.19 10.40
C PRO A 93 14.00 3.56 9.99
N THR A 94 13.72 2.35 10.46
CA THR A 94 12.40 1.72 10.23
C THR A 94 11.32 2.45 11.02
N ASN A 95 10.05 2.20 10.67
CA ASN A 95 8.92 2.96 11.22
C ASN A 95 8.88 2.89 12.76
N HIS A 96 9.03 1.69 13.31
CA HIS A 96 8.99 1.47 14.76
C HIS A 96 10.15 2.15 15.50
N LYS A 97 11.31 2.33 14.84
CA LYS A 97 12.42 3.11 15.42
C LYS A 97 12.14 4.60 15.51
N VAL A 98 11.26 5.13 14.66
CA VAL A 98 10.87 6.56 14.66
C VAL A 98 9.65 6.82 15.53
N PHE A 99 8.62 5.96 15.44
CA PHE A 99 7.31 6.21 16.05
C PHE A 99 6.97 5.26 17.21
N GLY A 100 7.80 4.24 17.46
CA GLY A 100 7.53 3.18 18.42
C GLY A 100 6.65 2.07 17.86
N ASP A 101 6.76 0.88 18.47
CA ASP A 101 6.15 -0.36 18.00
C ASP A 101 4.63 -0.26 17.89
N ALA A 102 3.97 0.38 18.86
CA ALA A 102 2.52 0.52 18.88
C ALA A 102 2.01 1.37 17.70
N VAL A 103 2.65 2.50 17.42
CA VAL A 103 2.25 3.37 16.30
C VAL A 103 2.57 2.72 14.97
N ALA A 104 3.71 2.04 14.84
CA ALA A 104 4.07 1.31 13.64
C ALA A 104 3.07 0.17 13.33
N THR A 105 2.68 -0.59 14.35
CA THR A 105 1.65 -1.63 14.22
C THR A 105 0.34 -1.04 13.67
N LEU A 106 -0.14 0.03 14.32
CA LEU A 106 -1.37 0.71 13.91
C LEU A 106 -1.26 1.36 12.51
N ALA A 107 -0.07 1.82 12.11
CA ALA A 107 0.14 2.39 10.78
C ALA A 107 0.02 1.33 9.68
N GLY A 108 0.52 0.12 9.94
CA GLY A 108 0.29 -1.01 9.05
C GLY A 108 -1.18 -1.38 8.96
N ASP A 109 -1.88 -1.49 10.09
CA ASP A 109 -3.31 -1.80 10.14
C ASP A 109 -4.15 -0.76 9.40
N ALA A 110 -3.84 0.52 9.60
CA ALA A 110 -4.51 1.62 8.93
C ALA A 110 -4.29 1.58 7.41
N LEU A 111 -3.04 1.37 6.95
CA LEU A 111 -2.76 1.25 5.51
C LEU A 111 -3.52 0.10 4.86
N LEU A 112 -3.54 -1.08 5.50
CA LEU A 112 -4.28 -2.24 5.01
C LEU A 112 -5.79 -1.97 4.93
N THR A 113 -6.37 -1.44 6.00
CA THR A 113 -7.83 -1.18 6.07
C THR A 113 -8.28 -0.07 5.13
N MET A 114 -7.48 1.00 4.97
CA MET A 114 -7.76 2.07 4.01
C MET A 114 -7.86 1.57 2.58
N VAL A 115 -7.09 0.55 2.18
CA VAL A 115 -7.19 -0.02 0.83
C VAL A 115 -8.60 -0.57 0.58
N PHE A 116 -9.19 -1.25 1.56
CA PHE A 116 -10.53 -1.80 1.44
C PHE A 116 -11.64 -0.75 1.44
N GLU A 117 -11.40 0.43 2.01
CA GLU A 117 -12.33 1.55 1.92
C GLU A 117 -12.20 2.29 0.57
N VAL A 118 -10.97 2.65 0.21
CA VAL A 118 -10.70 3.62 -0.85
C VAL A 118 -10.76 2.97 -2.23
N LEU A 119 -10.22 1.76 -2.38
CA LEU A 119 -10.09 1.11 -3.69
C LEU A 119 -11.44 0.84 -4.38
N PRO A 120 -12.43 0.18 -3.76
CA PRO A 120 -13.71 -0.07 -4.43
C PRO A 120 -14.45 1.24 -4.75
N ARG A 121 -14.35 2.25 -3.89
CA ARG A 121 -14.91 3.59 -4.13
C ARG A 121 -14.30 4.22 -5.39
N LYS A 122 -12.96 4.23 -5.49
CA LYS A 122 -12.25 4.79 -6.66
C LYS A 122 -12.49 4.01 -7.95
N LEU A 123 -12.60 2.68 -7.88
CA LEU A 123 -12.97 1.88 -9.05
C LEU A 123 -14.40 2.19 -9.52
N SER A 124 -15.33 2.40 -8.58
CA SER A 124 -16.69 2.82 -8.92
C SER A 124 -16.72 4.21 -9.57
N GLU A 125 -15.96 5.18 -9.04
CA GLU A 125 -15.79 6.51 -9.64
C GLU A 125 -15.22 6.43 -11.06
N ASN A 126 -14.28 5.50 -11.29
CA ASN A 126 -13.68 5.21 -12.60
C ASN A 126 -14.56 4.32 -13.51
N LYS A 127 -15.84 4.15 -13.15
CA LYS A 127 -16.87 3.45 -13.94
C LYS A 127 -16.50 2.00 -14.27
N PHE A 128 -15.81 1.32 -13.36
CA PHE A 128 -15.69 -0.14 -13.45
C PHE A 128 -17.03 -0.78 -13.11
N ASP A 129 -17.31 -1.92 -13.75
CA ASP A 129 -18.51 -2.69 -13.49
C ASP A 129 -18.53 -3.18 -12.03
N PRO A 130 -19.63 -3.01 -11.27
CA PRO A 130 -19.71 -3.39 -9.86
C PRO A 130 -19.38 -4.85 -9.58
N ARG A 131 -19.75 -5.76 -10.51
CA ARG A 131 -19.43 -7.18 -10.35
C ARG A 131 -17.93 -7.43 -10.49
N SER A 132 -17.30 -6.78 -11.47
CA SER A 132 -15.84 -6.80 -11.64
C SER A 132 -15.09 -6.25 -10.43
N ILE A 133 -15.61 -5.17 -9.81
CA ILE A 133 -15.04 -4.62 -8.56
C ILE A 133 -15.12 -5.66 -7.44
N LEU A 134 -16.28 -6.28 -7.23
CA LEU A 134 -16.47 -7.30 -6.20
C LEU A 134 -15.53 -8.49 -6.40
N ASP A 135 -15.48 -9.04 -7.62
CA ASP A 135 -14.63 -10.20 -7.93
C ASP A 135 -13.14 -9.85 -7.73
N PHE A 136 -12.71 -8.65 -8.12
CA PHE A 136 -11.37 -8.15 -7.85
C PHE A 136 -11.08 -8.00 -6.35
N MET A 137 -11.99 -7.39 -5.58
CA MET A 137 -11.77 -7.21 -4.13
C MET A 137 -11.69 -8.55 -3.38
N ILE A 138 -12.45 -9.56 -3.79
CA ILE A 138 -12.37 -10.92 -3.23
C ILE A 138 -11.01 -11.55 -3.54
N LEU A 139 -10.57 -11.50 -4.80
CA LEU A 139 -9.26 -12.02 -5.20
C LEU A 139 -8.13 -11.29 -4.47
N PHE A 140 -8.20 -9.96 -4.43
CA PHE A 140 -7.19 -9.13 -3.79
C PHE A 140 -7.10 -9.42 -2.28
N ALA A 141 -8.23 -9.54 -1.58
CA ALA A 141 -8.27 -9.90 -0.16
C ALA A 141 -7.65 -11.28 0.10
N ARG A 142 -7.92 -12.25 -0.78
CA ARG A 142 -7.37 -13.60 -0.70
C ARG A 142 -5.85 -13.59 -0.88
N ASP A 143 -5.35 -12.89 -1.89
CA ASP A 143 -3.93 -12.83 -2.25
C ASP A 143 -3.07 -12.07 -1.22
N ILE A 144 -3.63 -11.08 -0.53
CA ILE A 144 -2.91 -10.39 0.56
C ILE A 144 -3.12 -11.05 1.92
N GLY A 145 -4.04 -12.02 2.01
CA GLY A 145 -4.39 -12.74 3.23
C GLY A 145 -3.65 -14.07 3.38
N ILE A 146 -4.33 -15.04 4.01
CA ILE A 146 -3.78 -16.35 4.39
C ILE A 146 -3.34 -17.17 3.19
N GLU A 147 -4.01 -17.06 2.03
CA GLU A 147 -3.65 -17.84 0.84
C GLU A 147 -2.51 -17.22 0.01
N GLY A 148 -2.02 -16.04 0.41
CA GLY A 148 -0.92 -15.37 -0.27
C GLY A 148 0.04 -14.73 0.72
N LEU A 149 0.07 -13.40 0.78
CA LEU A 149 1.12 -12.64 1.48
C LEU A 149 1.28 -13.05 2.96
N VAL A 150 0.20 -13.04 3.76
CA VAL A 150 0.31 -13.37 5.20
C VAL A 150 0.65 -14.84 5.40
N GLY A 151 0.05 -15.75 4.62
CA GLY A 151 0.39 -17.18 4.72
C GLY A 151 1.84 -17.47 4.35
N GLY A 152 2.34 -16.81 3.30
CA GLY A 152 3.75 -16.88 2.90
C GLY A 152 4.67 -16.41 4.02
N GLN A 153 4.32 -15.32 4.71
CA GLN A 153 5.10 -14.82 5.84
C GLN A 153 5.13 -15.79 7.01
N VAL A 154 4.01 -16.47 7.32
CA VAL A 154 3.98 -17.51 8.36
C VAL A 154 4.86 -18.71 8.01
N VAL A 155 5.01 -19.05 6.72
CA VAL A 155 5.88 -20.16 6.27
C VAL A 155 7.37 -19.78 6.34
N ASP A 156 7.70 -18.48 6.29
CA ASP A 156 9.08 -17.99 6.33
C ASP A 156 9.66 -17.93 7.76
N ILE A 157 8.80 -17.75 8.77
CA ILE A 157 9.14 -17.73 10.22
C ILE A 157 9.40 -19.15 10.74
#